data_AF-A0A0V1GTI5-F1
#
_entry.id   AF-A0A0V1GTI5-F1
#
_cell.length_a   1.000
_cell.length_b   1.000
_cell.length_c   1.000
_cell.angle_alpha   90.00
_cell.angle_beta   90.00
_cell.angle_gamma   90.00
#
_symmetry.space_group_name_H-M   'P 1'
#
loop_
_entity.id
_entity.type
_entity.pdbx_description
1 polymer ?
#
loop_
_entity_poly.entity_id
_entity_poly.type
_entity_poly.pdbx_seq_one_letter_code
_entity_poly.pdbx_strand_id
1 'polypeptide(L)'
;MFIFYVIALYTLQLGVMPTEFQCFQDANAVDWFFVYKLPNGKSSHYLLATAATDWTAAADIDAAQQPIHSTMNKYFGAGNKDHANI
;
A
#
# COMPACT_ATOMS: atom_id res chain seq x y z
N MET A 1 6.96 35.56 29.98
CA MET A 1 6.50 34.17 30.21
C MET A 1 5.33 33.78 29.30
N PHE A 2 4.37 34.67 29.02
CA PHE A 2 3.26 34.39 28.09
C PHE A 2 3.71 34.16 26.63
N ILE A 3 4.64 34.99 26.14
CA ILE A 3 5.14 34.94 24.75
C ILE A 3 5.89 33.62 24.46
N PHE A 4 6.64 33.09 25.42
CA PHE A 4 7.35 31.81 25.26
C PHE A 4 6.42 30.60 25.16
N TYR A 5 5.27 30.64 25.84
CA TYR A 5 4.29 29.56 25.80
C TYR A 5 3.58 29.46 24.45
N VAL A 6 3.29 30.61 23.83
CA VAL A 6 2.68 30.66 22.49
C VAL A 6 3.64 30.08 21.45
N ILE A 7 4.91 30.49 21.44
CA ILE A 7 5.90 30.00 20.44
C ILE A 7 6.05 28.47 20.52
N ALA A 8 6.08 27.89 21.72
CA ALA A 8 6.21 26.45 21.91
C ALA A 8 5.04 25.64 21.30
N LEU A 9 3.80 26.14 21.38
CA LEU A 9 2.63 25.53 20.74
C LEU A 9 2.67 25.61 19.21
N TYR A 10 3.18 26.71 18.64
CA TYR A 10 3.31 26.86 17.18
C TYR A 10 4.46 26.04 16.58
N THR A 11 5.48 25.70 17.38
CA THR A 11 6.59 24.84 16.95
C THR A 11 6.37 23.36 17.24
N LEU A 12 5.27 22.99 17.93
CA LEU A 12 4.93 21.59 18.17
C LEU A 12 4.44 20.97 16.86
N GLN A 13 5.40 20.59 16.01
CA GLN A 13 5.16 19.68 14.91
C GLN A 13 4.84 18.31 15.51
N LEU A 14 3.56 18.06 15.77
CA LEU A 14 3.07 16.69 15.88
C LEU A 14 3.33 16.06 14.51
N GLY A 15 4.46 15.37 14.38
CA GLY A 15 4.86 14.65 13.19
C GLY A 15 3.95 13.45 12.98
N VAL A 16 2.67 13.69 12.70
CA VAL A 16 1.76 12.65 12.23
C VAL A 16 2.11 12.48 10.76
N MET A 17 3.09 11.64 10.46
CA MET A 17 3.19 11.11 9.11
C MET A 17 2.02 10.14 8.96
N PRO A 18 1.02 10.43 8.12
CA PRO A 18 0.02 9.42 7.80
C PRO A 18 0.79 8.22 7.26
N THR A 19 0.63 7.07 7.90
CA THR A 19 1.02 5.80 7.27
C THR A 19 -0.03 5.60 6.18
N GLU A 20 0.28 6.05 4.96
CA GLU A 20 -0.59 5.83 3.81
C GLU A 20 -0.61 4.32 3.51
N PHE A 21 -1.60 3.62 4.05
CA PHE A 21 -1.92 2.24 3.67
C PHE A 21 -2.57 2.25 2.31
N GLN A 22 -1.74 2.40 1.28
CA GLN A 22 -2.15 2.47 -0.11
C GLN A 22 -1.84 1.15 -0.81
N CYS A 23 -2.76 0.64 -1.64
CA CYS A 23 -2.45 -0.48 -2.52
C CYS A 23 -1.60 0.01 -3.70
N PHE A 24 -0.73 -0.86 -4.21
CA PHE A 24 0.11 -0.56 -5.36
C PHE A 24 -0.04 -1.61 -6.45
N GLN A 25 0.21 -1.20 -7.68
CA GLN A 25 0.58 -2.06 -8.80
C GLN A 25 1.88 -1.51 -9.38
N ASP A 26 2.95 -2.30 -9.26
CA ASP A 26 4.30 -1.83 -9.57
C ASP A 26 4.64 -0.57 -8.75
N ALA A 27 4.87 0.58 -9.39
CA ALA A 27 5.11 1.86 -8.72
C ALA A 27 3.86 2.76 -8.56
N ASN A 28 2.69 2.31 -9.06
CA ASN A 28 1.49 3.13 -9.12
C ASN A 28 0.55 2.86 -7.95
N ALA A 29 0.05 3.91 -7.32
CA ALA A 29 -0.99 3.81 -6.30
C ALA A 29 -2.32 3.38 -6.92
N VAL A 30 -3.01 2.44 -6.28
CA VAL A 30 -4.32 1.91 -6.65
C VAL A 30 -5.23 1.96 -5.44
N ASP A 31 -6.51 2.31 -5.64
CA ASP A 31 -7.49 2.40 -4.54
C ASP A 31 -7.77 1.03 -3.92
N TRP A 32 -8.02 0.02 -4.77
CA TRP A 32 -8.20 -1.37 -4.38
C TRP A 32 -7.87 -2.31 -5.54
N PHE A 33 -7.60 -3.57 -5.21
CA PHE A 33 -7.46 -4.65 -6.18
C PHE A 33 -8.08 -5.94 -5.64
N PHE A 34 -8.48 -6.84 -6.54
CA PHE A 34 -8.79 -8.24 -6.20
C PHE A 34 -7.75 -9.16 -6.83
N VAL A 35 -7.44 -10.26 -6.14
CA VAL A 35 -6.55 -11.32 -6.65
C VAL A 35 -7.27 -12.66 -6.52
N TYR A 36 -7.27 -13.44 -7.60
CA TYR A 36 -7.71 -14.83 -7.61
C TYR A 36 -6.53 -15.73 -7.98
N LYS A 37 -6.02 -16.47 -7.00
CA LYS A 37 -4.93 -17.44 -7.19
C LYS A 37 -5.48 -18.76 -7.73
N LEU A 38 -4.89 -19.28 -8.81
CA LEU A 38 -5.25 -20.58 -9.36
C LEU A 38 -4.74 -21.73 -8.45
N PRO A 39 -5.43 -22.89 -8.43
CA PRO A 39 -4.96 -24.05 -7.69
C PRO A 39 -3.61 -24.55 -8.23
N ASN A 40 -2.80 -25.16 -7.36
CA ASN A 40 -1.55 -25.86 -7.70
C ASN A 40 -0.51 -25.04 -8.49
N GLY A 41 -0.33 -23.76 -8.17
CA GLY A 41 0.72 -22.98 -8.81
C GLY A 41 0.92 -21.60 -8.21
N LYS A 42 1.70 -20.78 -8.90
CA LYS A 42 1.86 -19.35 -8.61
C LYS A 42 1.04 -18.47 -9.54
N SER A 43 0.27 -19.04 -10.45
CA SER A 43 -0.56 -18.24 -11.36
C SER A 43 -1.71 -17.56 -10.61
N SER A 44 -2.00 -16.31 -10.98
CA SER A 44 -3.13 -15.55 -10.47
C SER A 44 -3.71 -14.65 -11.55
N HIS A 45 -5.01 -14.35 -11.39
CA HIS A 45 -5.67 -13.24 -12.05
C HIS A 45 -5.81 -12.10 -11.04
N TYR A 46 -5.76 -10.86 -11.51
CA TYR A 46 -6.14 -9.73 -10.68
C TYR A 46 -7.07 -8.78 -11.42
N LEU A 47 -7.71 -7.91 -10.65
CA LEU A 47 -8.63 -6.89 -11.11
C LEU A 47 -8.31 -5.60 -10.37
N LEU A 48 -8.26 -4.49 -11.10
CA LEU A 48 -7.91 -3.16 -10.56
C LEU A 48 -9.14 -2.26 -10.57
N ALA A 49 -9.16 -1.29 -9.67
CA ALA A 49 -10.20 -0.26 -9.63
C ALA A 49 -10.43 0.44 -10.98
N THR A 50 -9.35 0.69 -11.73
CA THR A 50 -9.39 1.37 -13.04
C THR A 50 -9.81 0.47 -14.20
N ALA A 51 -9.90 -0.85 -13.98
CA ALA A 51 -10.22 -1.87 -14.98
C ALA A 51 -11.16 -2.93 -14.38
N ALA A 52 -12.20 -2.47 -13.67
CA ALA A 52 -13.00 -3.30 -12.78
C ALA A 52 -13.92 -4.34 -13.47
N THR A 53 -13.93 -4.38 -14.80
CA THR A 53 -14.77 -5.29 -15.59
C THR A 53 -14.03 -6.52 -16.09
N ASP A 54 -12.69 -6.46 -16.16
CA ASP A 54 -11.89 -7.45 -16.88
C ASP A 54 -10.75 -7.97 -15.99
N TRP A 55 -10.79 -9.27 -15.70
CA TRP A 55 -9.67 -9.95 -15.04
C TRP A 55 -8.48 -10.02 -15.99
N THR A 56 -7.27 -9.81 -15.46
CA THR A 56 -6.06 -9.98 -16.26
C THR A 56 -5.89 -11.42 -16.71
N ALA A 57 -5.10 -11.64 -17.76
CA ALA A 57 -4.58 -12.97 -18.04
C ALA A 57 -3.82 -13.53 -16.83
N ALA A 58 -3.80 -14.87 -16.71
CA ALA A 58 -3.08 -15.53 -15.63
C ALA A 58 -1.58 -15.22 -15.73
N ALA A 59 -1.01 -14.74 -14.63
CA ALA A 59 0.42 -14.43 -14.51
C ALA A 59 0.96 -14.91 -13.16
N ASP A 60 2.28 -15.04 -13.05
CA ASP A 60 2.92 -15.38 -11.78
C ASP A 60 2.63 -14.28 -10.74
N ILE A 61 2.06 -14.69 -9.60
CA ILE A 61 1.66 -13.85 -8.46
C ILE A 61 2.86 -13.21 -7.76
N ASP A 62 4.05 -13.83 -7.86
CA ASP A 62 5.28 -13.33 -7.24
C ASP A 62 6.00 -12.32 -8.16
N ALA A 63 5.53 -12.08 -9.39
CA ALA A 63 6.13 -11.09 -10.26
C ALA A 63 5.99 -9.68 -9.67
N ALA A 64 7.05 -8.86 -9.77
CA ALA A 64 7.13 -7.56 -9.10
C ALA A 64 5.98 -6.59 -9.47
N GLN A 65 5.45 -6.73 -10.67
CA GLN A 65 4.36 -5.95 -11.24
C GLN A 65 2.98 -6.35 -10.71
N GLN A 66 2.87 -7.47 -10.00
CA GLN A 66 1.61 -7.90 -9.41
C GLN A 66 1.21 -6.98 -8.26
N PRO A 67 -0.08 -6.65 -8.15
CA PRO A 67 -0.53 -5.70 -7.13
C PRO A 67 -0.27 -6.21 -5.70
N ILE A 68 -0.41 -7.51 -5.46
CA ILE A 68 -0.10 -8.10 -4.16
C ILE A 68 1.40 -8.03 -3.84
N HIS A 69 2.28 -8.34 -4.81
CA HIS A 69 3.73 -8.28 -4.58
C HIS A 69 4.17 -6.85 -4.31
N SER A 70 3.78 -5.89 -5.15
CA SER A 70 4.15 -4.48 -5.00
C SER A 70 3.62 -3.86 -3.71
N THR A 71 2.36 -4.14 -3.34
CA THR A 71 1.76 -3.68 -2.08
C THR A 71 2.51 -4.26 -0.87
N MET A 72 2.73 -5.57 -0.85
CA MET A 72 3.42 -6.22 0.28
C MET A 72 4.89 -5.78 0.37
N ASN A 73 5.58 -5.61 -0.75
CA ASN A 73 6.96 -5.12 -0.78
C ASN A 73 7.06 -3.70 -0.20
N LYS A 74 6.11 -2.81 -0.55
CA LYS A 74 6.05 -1.47 0.02
C LYS A 74 5.79 -1.50 1.52
N TYR A 75 4.84 -2.33 1.95
CA TYR A 75 4.50 -2.51 3.35
C TYR A 75 5.68 -3.06 4.18
N PHE A 76 6.36 -4.12 3.71
CA PHE A 76 7.51 -4.69 4.43
C PHE A 76 8.74 -3.76 4.41
N GLY A 77 8.91 -2.99 3.33
CA GLY A 77 9.96 -1.98 3.22
C GLY A 77 9.72 -0.72 4.06
N ALA A 78 8.51 -0.50 4.58
CA ALA A 78 8.13 0.76 5.23
C ALA A 78 8.86 1.05 6.56
N GLY A 79 9.60 0.09 7.14
CA GLY A 79 10.45 0.27 8.32
C GLY A 79 9.68 0.49 9.64
N ASN A 80 8.59 1.24 9.60
CA ASN A 80 7.69 1.53 10.69
C ASN A 80 6.56 0.50 10.72
N LYS A 81 6.73 -0.56 11.51
CA LYS A 81 5.80 -1.70 11.61
C LYS A 81 4.64 -1.47 12.58
N ASP A 82 4.45 -0.24 13.05
CA ASP A 82 3.52 0.07 14.14
C ASP A 82 2.06 -0.24 13.81
N HIS A 83 1.72 -0.44 12.53
CA HIS A 83 0.39 -0.88 12.10
C HIS A 83 0.50 -2.05 11.12
N ALA A 84 1.21 -3.09 11.54
CA ALA A 84 1.36 -4.31 10.77
C ALA A 84 0.08 -5.17 10.63
N ASN A 85 -1.10 -4.63 10.91
CA ASN A 85 -2.37 -5.33 10.69
C ASN A 85 -3.03 -4.78 9.42
N ILE A 86 -2.77 -5.47 8.30
CA ILE A 86 -3.73 -5.50 7.19
C ILE A 86 -4.89 -6.43 7.56
#